data_AF-A0A831LXZ6-F1
#
_entry.id   AF-A0A831LXZ6-F1
#
_cell.length_a   1.000
_cell.length_b   1.000
_cell.length_c   1.000
_cell.angle_alpha   90.00
_cell.angle_beta   90.00
_cell.angle_gamma   90.00
#
_symmetry.space_group_name_H-M   'P 1'
#
loop_
_entity.id
_entity.type
_entity.pdbx_description
1 polymer ?
#
loop_
_entity_poly.entity_id
_entity_poly.type
_entity_poly.pdbx_seq_one_letter_code
_entity_poly.pdbx_strand_id
1 'polypeptide(L)' 'MSPRVYRVCRAVHARLDGAGARLVGGRWNSPGTAVVYMAESVSLAV' A
#
# COMPACT_ATOMS: atom_id res chain seq x y z
N MET A 1 -19.23 -9.82 -1.79
CA MET A 1 -18.25 -10.17 -0.73
C MET A 1 -17.05 -9.26 -0.92
N SER A 2 -16.57 -8.58 0.13
CA SER A 2 -15.37 -7.74 0.04
C SER A 2 -14.12 -8.64 0.09
N PRO A 3 -13.16 -8.51 -0.85
CA PRO A 3 -11.97 -9.34 -0.85
C PRO A 3 -11.10 -9.03 0.37
N ARG A 4 -10.48 -10.07 0.94
CA ARG A 4 -9.45 -9.90 1.97
C ARG A 4 -8.14 -9.58 1.26
N VAL A 5 -7.50 -8.48 1.62
CA VAL A 5 -6.23 -8.02 1.06
C VAL A 5 -5.23 -7.71 2.16
N TYR A 6 -3.95 -7.74 1.82
CA TYR A 6 -2.85 -7.68 2.78
C TYR A 6 -1.82 -6.62 2.37
N ARG A 7 -1.23 -5.96 3.36
CA ARG A 7 -0.10 -5.05 3.18
C ARG A 7 0.89 -5.26 4.31
N VAL A 8 2.16 -5.49 3.95
CA VAL A 8 3.26 -5.51 4.91
C VAL A 8 3.83 -4.10 5.01
N CYS A 9 3.91 -3.56 6.22
CA CYS A 9 4.52 -2.26 6.47
C CYS A 9 5.04 -2.19 7.91
N ARG A 10 5.93 -1.23 8.18
CA ARG A 10 6.32 -0.88 9.55
C ARG A 10 5.10 -0.36 10.31
N ALA A 11 5.00 -0.67 11.60
CA ALA A 11 3.86 -0.27 12.44
C ALA A 11 3.54 1.23 12.41
N VAL A 12 4.56 2.09 12.33
CA VAL A 12 4.41 3.56 12.21
C VAL A 12 3.67 4.00 10.93
N HIS A 13 3.56 3.13 9.93
CA HIS A 13 2.87 3.37 8.65
C HIS A 13 1.59 2.54 8.49
N ALA A 14 0.99 2.08 9.60
CA ALA A 14 -0.22 1.24 9.58
C ALA A 14 -1.46 1.96 9.02
N ARG A 15 -1.48 3.31 9.01
CA ARG A 15 -2.58 4.07 8.40
C ARG A 15 -2.68 3.77 6.91
N LEU A 16 -3.91 3.67 6.41
CA LEU A 16 -4.23 3.44 5.00
C LEU A 16 -4.47 4.76 4.26
N ASP A 17 -3.62 5.76 4.48
CA ASP A 17 -3.74 7.11 3.91
C ASP A 17 -2.95 7.30 2.59
N GLY A 18 -2.14 6.31 2.20
CA GLY A 18 -1.32 6.37 1.00
C GLY A 18 -0.19 7.41 1.04
N ALA A 19 0.16 7.94 2.22
CA ALA A 19 1.11 9.05 2.35
C ALA A 19 2.49 8.73 1.79
N GLY A 20 3.01 7.51 2.04
CA GLY A 20 4.29 7.07 1.49
C GLY A 20 4.31 7.08 -0.04
N ALA A 21 3.34 6.41 -0.67
CA ALA A 21 3.23 6.37 -2.13
C ALA A 21 3.00 7.76 -2.73
N ARG A 22 2.27 8.64 -2.04
CA ARG A 22 2.09 10.04 -2.47
C ARG A 22 3.42 10.80 -2.48
N LEU A 23 4.28 10.59 -1.49
CA LEU A 23 5.56 11.31 -1.38
C LEU A 23 6.59 10.83 -2.41
N VAL A 24 6.73 9.51 -2.60
CA VAL A 24 7.83 8.94 -3.38
C VAL A 24 7.42 8.33 -4.73
N GLY A 25 6.13 8.10 -4.96
CA GLY A 25 5.64 7.33 -6.10
C GLY A 25 5.81 5.81 -5.93
N GLY A 26 5.58 5.07 -7.01
CA GLY A 26 5.76 3.63 -7.09
C GLY A 26 5.53 3.14 -8.51
N ARG A 27 5.51 1.81 -8.70
CA ARG A 27 5.32 1.21 -10.03
C ARG A 27 4.04 1.70 -10.73
N TRP A 28 2.98 1.96 -9.95
CA TRP A 28 1.64 2.28 -10.46
C TRP A 28 1.16 3.68 -10.09
N ASN A 29 2.02 4.54 -9.53
CA ASN A 29 1.67 5.94 -9.24
C ASN A 29 2.89 6.86 -9.32
N SER A 30 2.71 8.03 -9.93
CA SER A 30 3.68 9.12 -9.83
C SER A 30 3.62 9.79 -8.45
N PRO A 31 4.71 10.44 -7.98
CA PRO A 31 4.65 11.32 -6.82
C PRO A 31 3.52 12.36 -6.95
N GLY A 32 2.86 12.66 -5.83
CA GLY A 32 1.67 13.51 -5.75
C GLY A 32 0.34 12.74 -5.68
N THR A 33 0.29 11.49 -6.14
CA THR A 33 -0.92 10.66 -6.13
C THR A 33 -0.90 9.65 -4.98
N ALA A 34 -1.88 9.73 -4.07
CA ALA A 34 -1.99 8.81 -2.95
C ALA A 34 -2.53 7.44 -3.38
N VAL A 35 -1.79 6.37 -3.07
CA VAL A 35 -2.16 4.97 -3.34
C VAL A 35 -1.77 4.10 -2.15
N VAL A 36 -2.57 3.09 -1.85
CA VAL A 36 -2.22 2.04 -0.89
C VAL A 36 -1.99 0.73 -1.64
N TYR A 37 -0.74 0.27 -1.67
CA TYR A 37 -0.37 -1.00 -2.28
C TYR A 37 -0.79 -2.16 -1.39
N MET A 38 -1.51 -3.13 -1.97
CA MET A 38 -2.07 -4.29 -1.30
C MET A 38 -1.84 -5.54 -2.17
N ALA A 39 -1.86 -6.71 -1.56
CA ALA A 39 -1.76 -8.01 -2.20
C ALA A 39 -2.95 -8.91 -1.83
N GLU A 40 -3.27 -9.88 -2.69
CA GLU A 40 -4.36 -10.83 -2.47
C GLU A 40 -4.03 -11.94 -1.46
N SER A 41 -2.74 -12.16 -1.17
CA SER A 41 -2.25 -13.13 -0.21
C SER A 41 -1.12 -12.55 0.64
N VAL A 42 -0.88 -13.16 1.80
CA VAL A 42 0.25 -12.78 2.67
C VAL A 42 1.59 -13.08 1.98
N SER A 43 1.68 -14.18 1.23
CA SER A 43 2.91 -14.59 0.52
C SER A 43 3.30 -13.64 -0.61
N LEU A 44 2.33 -12.94 -1.22
CA LEU A 44 2.60 -11.91 -2.22
C LEU A 44 2.97 -10.56 -1.59
N ALA A 45 2.62 -10.34 -0.32
CA ALA A 45 2.90 -9.09 0.38
C ALA A 45 4.30 -9.01 0.99
N VAL A 46 5.00 -10.14 1.13
CA VAL A 46 6.37 -10.27 1.69
C VAL A 46 7.42 -10.32 0.60
#